data_AF-I4K4U9-F1
#
_entry.id   AF-I4K4U9-F1
#
_cell.length_a   1.000
_cell.length_b   1.000
_cell.length_c   1.000
_cell.angle_alpha   90.00
_cell.angle_beta   90.00
_cell.angle_gamma   90.00
#
_symmetry.space_group_name_H-M   'P 1'
#
loop_
_entity.id
_entity.type
_entity.pdbx_description
1 polymer ?
#
loop_
_entity_poly.entity_id
_entity_poly.type
_entity_poly.pdbx_seq_one_letter_code
_entity_poly.pdbx_strand_id
1 'polypeptide(L)'
;MFRLNDAVRRHRAQHQPQPELRCVAASVATLSPRARPETTRVVATVAAVATPSLDPANLALLIEQLREEGARLQHQENALLVRPTHWQQVDRLSPHWKALLLFLQTNENGEDDGSGRSA
;
A
#
# COMPACT_ATOMS: atom_id res chain seq x y z
N MET A 1 -23.78 -14.67 25.09
CA MET A 1 -22.56 -15.43 24.76
C MET A 1 -22.08 -14.96 23.38
N PHE A 2 -20.92 -14.32 23.28
CA PHE A 2 -20.42 -13.78 22.00
C PHE A 2 -19.92 -14.92 21.12
N ARG A 3 -20.57 -15.13 19.96
CA ARG A 3 -20.21 -16.18 19.00
C ARG A 3 -19.45 -15.51 17.86
N LEU A 4 -18.12 -15.60 17.88
CA LEU A 4 -17.24 -14.96 16.88
C LEU A 4 -17.65 -15.31 15.44
N ASN A 5 -18.00 -16.57 15.18
CA ASN A 5 -18.47 -17.02 13.87
C ASN A 5 -19.72 -16.26 13.38
N ASP A 6 -20.60 -15.92 14.31
CA ASP A 6 -21.88 -15.24 14.04
C ASP A 6 -21.67 -13.74 13.80
N ALA A 7 -20.68 -13.15 14.48
CA ALA A 7 -20.24 -11.77 14.23
C ALA A 7 -19.53 -11.65 12.87
N VAL A 8 -18.65 -12.60 12.52
CA VAL A 8 -17.95 -12.63 11.22
C VAL A 8 -18.95 -12.80 10.07
N ARG A 9 -19.97 -13.66 10.22
CA ARG A 9 -21.02 -13.81 9.21
C ARG A 9 -21.82 -12.52 9.01
N ARG A 10 -22.23 -11.85 10.09
CA ARG A 10 -22.97 -10.57 10.00
C ARG A 10 -22.12 -9.47 9.38
N HIS A 11 -20.85 -9.34 9.76
CA HIS A 11 -19.94 -8.37 9.17
C HIS A 11 -19.76 -8.61 7.66
N ARG A 12 -19.56 -9.87 7.23
CA ARG A 12 -19.46 -10.19 5.79
C ARG A 12 -20.75 -9.91 5.03
N ALA A 13 -21.91 -10.16 5.63
CA ALA A 13 -23.19 -9.86 5.02
C ALA A 13 -23.45 -8.35 4.90
N GLN A 14 -22.99 -7.55 5.86
CA GLN A 14 -23.13 -6.08 5.85
C GLN A 14 -22.13 -5.39 4.92
N HIS A 15 -20.94 -5.97 4.76
CA HIS A 15 -19.85 -5.43 3.93
C HIS A 15 -19.61 -6.25 2.67
N GLN A 16 -20.65 -6.89 2.12
CA GLN A 16 -20.51 -7.56 0.84
C GLN A 16 -20.24 -6.48 -0.21
N PRO A 17 -19.04 -6.43 -0.82
CA PRO A 17 -18.76 -5.45 -1.86
C PRO A 17 -19.77 -5.70 -2.98
N GLN A 18 -20.46 -4.64 -3.41
CA GLN A 18 -21.17 -4.69 -4.68
C GLN A 18 -20.21 -5.25 -5.73
N PRO A 19 -20.64 -6.19 -6.58
CA PRO A 19 -19.80 -6.63 -7.68
C PRO A 19 -19.62 -5.41 -8.59
N GLU A 20 -18.50 -4.70 -8.42
CA GLU A 20 -18.05 -3.72 -9.40
C GLU A 20 -17.97 -4.44 -10.74
N LEU A 21 -18.73 -3.90 -11.68
CA LEU A 21 -18.94 -4.42 -13.02
C LEU A 21 -17.58 -4.68 -13.67
N ARG A 22 -17.20 -5.96 -13.77
CA ARG A 22 -16.12 -6.41 -14.64
C ARG A 22 -16.58 -6.26 -16.08
N CYS A 23 -16.46 -5.07 -16.63
CA CYS A 23 -16.52 -4.87 -18.08
C CYS A 23 -15.17 -5.28 -18.69
N VAL A 24 -15.03 -6.58 -18.95
CA VAL A 24 -13.98 -7.12 -19.83
C VAL A 24 -14.52 -7.02 -21.25
N ALA A 25 -14.06 -6.02 -22.02
CA ALA A 25 -14.24 -6.00 -23.47
C ALA A 25 -12.94 -6.47 -24.12
N ALA A 26 -12.83 -7.79 -24.35
CA ALA A 26 -11.81 -8.35 -25.22
C ALA A 26 -12.28 -8.22 -26.67
N SER A 27 -11.72 -7.26 -27.40
CA SER A 27 -11.82 -7.24 -28.87
C SER A 27 -10.50 -7.74 -29.45
N VAL A 28 -10.47 -9.03 -29.81
CA VAL A 28 -9.41 -9.64 -30.62
C VAL A 28 -9.85 -9.55 -32.07
N ALA A 29 -9.30 -8.58 -32.81
CA ALA A 29 -9.36 -8.60 -34.26
C ALA A 29 -8.22 -9.51 -34.77
N THR A 30 -8.55 -10.75 -35.11
CA THR A 30 -7.66 -11.62 -35.88
C THR A 30 -7.51 -11.07 -37.28
N LEU A 31 -6.36 -10.47 -37.59
CA LEU A 31 -5.87 -10.33 -38.96
C LEU A 31 -4.41 -10.78 -38.99
N SER A 32 -4.19 -12.03 -39.41
CA SER A 32 -2.89 -12.46 -39.91
C SER A 32 -2.79 -12.03 -41.38
N PRO A 33 -1.66 -11.46 -41.82
CA PRO A 33 -0.76 -12.31 -42.58
C PRO A 33 0.71 -12.13 -42.25
N ARG A 34 1.34 -13.27 -41.98
CA ARG A 34 2.76 -13.62 -42.10
C ARG A 34 3.59 -12.72 -43.06
N ALA A 35 4.64 -12.07 -42.53
CA ALA A 35 5.87 -11.78 -43.28
C ALA A 35 7.06 -11.43 -42.35
N ARG A 36 8.08 -12.31 -42.40
CA ARG A 36 9.52 -12.14 -42.06
C ARG A 36 9.96 -12.05 -40.59
N PRO A 37 10.92 -12.89 -40.16
CA PRO A 37 11.58 -12.78 -38.87
C PRO A 37 12.85 -11.93 -39.05
N GLU A 38 12.88 -10.71 -38.51
CA GLU A 38 14.15 -10.06 -38.22
C GLU A 38 13.98 -9.01 -37.12
N THR A 39 14.56 -9.35 -35.97
CA THR A 39 15.24 -8.41 -35.07
C THR A 39 14.42 -7.22 -34.57
N THR A 40 13.65 -7.40 -33.49
CA THR A 40 13.63 -6.39 -32.43
C THR A 40 13.24 -6.99 -31.08
N ARG A 41 14.24 -7.08 -30.21
CA ARG A 41 14.11 -7.30 -28.77
C ARG A 41 13.27 -6.15 -28.19
N VAL A 42 11.96 -6.33 -28.08
CA VAL A 42 11.10 -5.43 -27.30
C VAL A 42 10.78 -6.13 -26.00
N VAL A 43 11.61 -5.80 -25.00
CA VAL A 43 11.36 -6.12 -23.60
C VAL A 43 9.96 -5.62 -23.27
N ALA A 44 9.13 -6.48 -22.68
CA ALA A 44 7.88 -6.07 -22.08
C ALA A 44 8.19 -5.04 -21.00
N THR A 45 8.12 -3.76 -21.35
CA THR A 45 8.11 -2.67 -20.40
C THR A 45 6.85 -2.85 -19.58
N VAL A 46 6.98 -3.55 -18.45
CA VAL A 46 5.98 -3.60 -17.40
C VAL A 46 5.63 -2.15 -17.14
N ALA A 47 4.42 -1.75 -17.54
CA ALA A 47 3.88 -0.44 -17.23
C ALA A 47 3.99 -0.30 -15.72
N ALA A 48 4.95 0.51 -15.27
CA ALA A 48 5.09 0.87 -13.88
C ALA A 48 3.72 1.42 -13.48
N VAL A 49 2.98 0.65 -12.68
CA VAL A 49 1.76 1.10 -12.04
C VAL A 49 2.17 2.34 -11.28
N ALA A 50 1.84 3.50 -11.83
CA ALA A 50 2.13 4.80 -11.28
C ALA A 50 1.31 4.94 -10.01
N THR A 51 1.81 4.34 -8.94
CA THR A 51 1.39 4.70 -7.59
C THR A 51 1.86 6.14 -7.46
N PRO A 52 0.96 7.13 -7.32
CA PRO A 52 1.39 8.52 -7.19
C PRO A 52 2.37 8.60 -6.03
N SER A 53 3.63 8.85 -6.36
CA SER A 53 4.70 8.97 -5.37
C SER A 53 4.43 10.25 -4.60
N LEU A 54 3.93 10.11 -3.38
CA LEU A 54 3.80 11.24 -2.47
C LEU A 54 5.21 11.76 -2.17
N ASP A 55 5.42 13.06 -2.35
CA ASP A 55 6.71 13.70 -2.11
C ASP A 55 7.20 13.45 -0.67
N PRO A 56 8.51 13.20 -0.44
CA PRO A 56 9.04 12.93 0.90
C PRO A 56 8.71 14.00 1.94
N ALA A 57 8.65 15.29 1.56
CA ALA A 57 8.26 16.34 2.49
C ALA A 57 6.80 16.21 2.93
N ASN A 58 5.91 15.81 2.00
CA ASN A 58 4.50 15.55 2.32
C ASN A 58 4.33 14.29 3.19
N LEU A 59 5.19 13.27 3.02
CA LEU A 59 5.21 12.10 3.90
C LEU A 59 5.63 12.46 5.33
N ALA A 60 6.65 13.30 5.49
CA ALA A 60 7.07 13.80 6.80
C ALA A 60 5.94 14.57 7.49
N LEU A 61 5.29 15.48 6.77
CA LEU A 61 4.14 16.24 7.28
C LEU A 61 2.98 15.32 7.69
N LEU A 62 2.67 14.30 6.89
CA LEU A 62 1.64 13.32 7.23
C LEU A 62 1.99 12.55 8.51
N ILE A 63 3.24 12.14 8.68
CA ILE A 63 3.70 11.43 9.89
C ILE A 63 3.57 12.33 11.12
N GLU A 64 3.99 13.58 11.04
CA GLU A 64 3.89 14.53 12.15
C GLU A 64 2.43 14.81 12.51
N GLN A 65 1.56 15.06 11.53
CA GLN A 65 0.12 15.21 11.77
C GLN A 65 -0.48 13.99 12.49
N LEU A 66 -0.14 12.78 12.04
CA LEU A 66 -0.61 11.56 12.67
C LEU A 66 -0.11 11.43 14.13
N ARG A 67 1.15 11.81 14.40
CA ARG A 67 1.73 11.82 15.75
C ARG A 67 1.08 12.86 16.66
N GLU A 68 0.80 14.06 16.14
CA GLU A 68 0.07 15.11 16.85
C GLU A 68 -1.35 14.67 17.21
N GLU A 69 -2.02 13.93 16.31
CA GLU A 69 -3.32 13.29 16.56
C GLU A 69 -3.23 12.04 17.48
N GLY A 70 -2.04 11.71 17.97
CA GLY A 70 -1.77 10.63 18.93
C GLY A 70 -1.56 9.25 18.33
N ALA A 71 -1.50 9.11 16.99
CA ALA A 71 -1.17 7.85 16.35
C ALA A 71 0.32 7.53 16.55
N ARG A 72 0.65 6.24 16.68
CA ARG A 72 2.05 5.79 16.66
C ARG A 72 2.34 5.05 15.37
N LEU A 73 3.42 5.43 14.70
CA LEU A 73 3.93 4.78 13.51
C LEU A 73 5.36 4.32 13.80
N GLN A 74 5.64 3.05 13.48
CA GLN A 74 6.96 2.42 13.62
C GLN A 74 7.17 1.51 12.41
N HIS A 75 8.42 1.29 12.03
CA HIS A 75 8.73 0.22 11.09
C HIS A 75 9.43 -0.92 11.82
N GLN A 76 9.21 -2.14 11.34
CA GLN A 76 9.95 -3.32 11.77
C GLN A 76 10.25 -4.14 10.53
N GLU A 77 11.52 -4.23 10.16
CA GLU A 77 11.96 -4.87 8.91
C GLU A 77 11.17 -4.30 7.70
N ASN A 78 10.30 -5.11 7.08
CA ASN A 78 9.45 -4.76 5.94
C ASN A 78 7.98 -4.54 6.33
N ALA A 79 7.70 -4.33 7.61
CA ALA A 79 6.36 -4.09 8.13
C ALA A 79 6.23 -2.66 8.68
N LEU A 80 5.12 -2.00 8.33
CA LEU A 80 4.71 -0.74 8.94
C LEU A 80 3.74 -1.05 10.07
N LEU A 81 4.17 -0.81 11.31
CA LEU A 81 3.36 -0.98 12.51
C LEU A 81 2.67 0.35 12.83
N VAL A 82 1.35 0.33 12.84
CA VAL A 82 0.53 1.51 13.13
C VAL A 82 -0.38 1.23 14.32
N ARG A 83 -0.32 2.10 15.33
CA ARG A 83 -1.28 2.16 16.42
C ARG A 83 -2.13 3.43 16.26
N PRO A 84 -3.24 3.36 15.52
CA PRO A 84 -4.12 4.49 15.33
C PRO A 84 -4.93 4.79 16.60
N THR A 85 -5.33 6.04 16.77
CA THR A 85 -6.32 6.46 17.77
C THR A 85 -7.74 6.44 17.17
N HIS A 86 -7.85 6.67 15.86
CA HIS A 86 -9.13 6.70 15.13
C HIS A 86 -9.00 6.03 13.76
N TRP A 87 -10.10 5.46 13.25
CA TRP A 87 -10.09 4.71 11.98
C TRP A 87 -9.76 5.56 10.75
N GLN A 88 -10.13 6.84 10.76
CA GLN A 88 -9.82 7.80 9.68
C GLN A 88 -8.32 7.95 9.43
N GLN A 89 -7.48 7.73 10.45
CA GLN A 89 -6.02 7.75 10.30
C GLN A 89 -5.55 6.60 9.42
N VAL A 90 -6.19 5.43 9.54
CA VAL A 90 -5.87 4.26 8.71
C VAL A 90 -6.26 4.53 7.26
N ASP A 91 -7.42 5.14 7.03
CA ASP A 91 -7.88 5.51 5.69
C ASP A 91 -6.93 6.50 5.00
N ARG A 92 -6.39 7.48 5.75
CA ARG A 92 -5.39 8.46 5.24
C ARG A 92 -4.03 7.81 4.93
N LEU A 93 -3.60 6.84 5.74
CA LEU A 93 -2.33 6.12 5.56
C LEU A 93 -2.39 5.11 4.41
N SER A 94 -3.55 4.50 4.20
CA SER A 94 -3.71 3.30 3.34
C SER A 94 -3.26 3.50 1.89
N PRO A 95 -3.46 4.66 1.24
CA PRO A 95 -2.92 4.88 -0.11
C PRO A 95 -1.38 5.00 -0.16
N HIS A 96 -0.76 5.35 0.96
CA HIS A 96 0.65 5.75 1.04
C HIS A 96 1.52 4.81 1.88
N TRP A 97 1.00 3.69 2.37
CA TRP A 97 1.69 2.82 3.32
C TRP A 97 3.08 2.34 2.84
N LYS A 98 3.24 2.05 1.54
CA LYS A 98 4.55 1.66 0.98
C LYS A 98 5.56 2.80 0.99
N ALA A 99 5.09 4.00 0.64
CA ALA A 99 5.92 5.19 0.62
C ALA A 99 6.33 5.58 2.06
N LEU A 100 5.42 5.46 3.02
CA LEU A 100 5.70 5.62 4.45
C LEU A 100 6.71 4.61 4.97
N LEU A 101 6.56 3.33 4.63
CA LEU A 101 7.53 2.29 5.02
C LEU A 101 8.93 2.60 4.47
N LEU A 102 9.04 2.92 3.18
CA LEU A 102 10.32 3.26 2.56
C LEU A 102 10.92 4.53 3.17
N PHE A 103 10.09 5.54 3.44
CA PHE A 103 10.51 6.78 4.09
C PHE A 103 11.07 6.51 5.48
N LEU A 104 10.37 5.72 6.30
CA LEU A 104 10.84 5.37 7.64
C LEU A 104 12.12 4.53 7.59
N GLN A 105 12.22 3.52 6.71
CA GLN A 105 13.46 2.75 6.52
C GLN A 105 14.65 3.62 6.10
N THR A 106 14.42 4.65 5.29
CA THR A 106 15.48 5.52 4.77
C THR A 106 15.92 6.56 5.80
N ASN A 107 15.00 7.04 6.64
CA ASN A 107 15.29 8.12 7.60
C ASN A 107 15.62 7.61 9.01
N GLU A 108 15.00 6.52 9.48
CA GLU A 108 15.23 5.95 10.83
C GLU A 108 16.55 5.16 10.90
N ASN A 109 17.06 4.64 9.77
CA ASN A 109 18.42 4.10 9.68
C ASN A 109 19.53 5.14 9.96
N GLY A 110 19.19 6.43 10.06
CA GLY A 110 20.10 7.50 10.48
C GLY A 110 20.06 7.82 11.97
N GLU A 111 19.15 7.21 12.73
CA GLU A 111 18.91 7.49 14.15
C GLU A 111 19.09 6.22 15.02
N ASP A 112 19.92 5.28 14.57
CA ASP A 112 20.46 4.17 15.38
C ASP A 112 21.75 4.59 16.12
N ASP A 113 21.73 5.78 16.71
CA ASP A 113 22.74 6.21 17.69
C ASP A 113 22.02 6.43 19.03
N GLY A 114 21.89 5.35 19.81
CA GLY A 114 21.72 5.48 21.25
C GLY A 114 20.51 4.78 21.85
N SER A 115 20.49 3.45 21.82
CA SER A 115 19.94 2.68 22.95
C SER A 115 20.69 1.38 23.10
N GLY A 116 21.99 1.53 23.41
CA GLY A 116 22.78 0.49 24.05
C GLY A 116 22.13 0.09 25.36
N ARG A 117 21.36 -0.99 25.31
CA ARG A 117 21.28 -2.07 26.29
C ARG A 117 22.01 -1.77 27.61
N SER A 118 21.29 -1.22 28.59
CA SER A 118 21.77 -1.27 29.97
C SER A 118 21.77 -2.72 30.43
N ALA A 119 22.95 -3.17 30.86
CA ALA A 119 23.20 -4.46 31.51
C ALA A 119 22.73 -4.44 32.97
#